data_AF-A0A081GJZ3-F1
#
_entry.id   AF-A0A081GJZ3-F1
#
_cell.length_a   1.000
_cell.length_b   1.000
_cell.length_c   1.000
_cell.angle_alpha   90.00
_cell.angle_beta   90.00
_cell.angle_gamma   90.00
#
_symmetry.space_group_name_H-M   'P 1'
#
loop_
_entity.id
_entity.type
_entity.pdbx_description
1 polymer ?
#
loop_
_entity_poly.entity_id
_entity_poly.type
_entity_poly.pdbx_seq_one_letter_code
_entity_poly.pdbx_strand_id
1 'polypeptide(L)'
;MLDPDPWLRELESGALEPHGDLIAVLAERFEAAAAQRLLAWWLTAPERRPELADGIALRRDPHAAALLRQALDQPLPAADGQGAPVERQALLLPLLGHQRDPADFARLRRLALAPGPARLRRAALEGLAVGLSAWPRAPLRQALRGLAGDLDPRLAEGAVDLLARLPAARGTLRQLAREPLDPAVASRLERRLARLPAAPLLLVVHGRAGGSIPGELRALAKELELRRDAPVRLQALTAERPPRLPASPGGLTLVPLFLLPGGHVRRDLAAIAAAWLACAPLRRLPFLGAWPAWQRALAAEVADLAARSPDREPAVLLHHPLEGPLGARYLAHLSAVTGAACRPAPYSAPHPEVPQLPMHQAVLPLALAANRLTDSLAERLGPPLLQRPRFRDLLLQALEDLP
;
A
#
# COMPACT_ATOMS: atom_id res chain seq x y z
N MET A 1 3.23 34.63 -35.11
CA MET A 1 2.90 33.25 -34.66
C MET A 1 2.74 32.43 -35.93
N LEU A 2 3.53 31.36 -36.13
CA LEU A 2 3.44 30.56 -37.35
C LEU A 2 2.18 29.68 -37.28
N ASP A 3 1.34 29.74 -38.31
CA ASP A 3 0.18 28.89 -38.48
C ASP A 3 0.64 27.44 -38.76
N PRO A 4 0.25 26.45 -37.94
CA PRO A 4 0.59 25.05 -38.17
C PRO A 4 -0.12 24.38 -39.36
N ASP A 5 -1.26 24.93 -39.81
CA ASP A 5 -2.14 24.24 -40.76
C ASP A 5 -1.51 23.94 -42.14
N PRO A 6 -0.71 24.85 -42.74
CA PRO A 6 -0.03 24.57 -44.01
C PRO A 6 0.90 23.36 -43.92
N TRP A 7 1.64 23.23 -42.81
CA TRP A 7 2.58 22.13 -42.59
C TRP A 7 1.86 20.79 -42.45
N LEU A 8 0.71 20.78 -41.79
CA LEU A 8 -0.13 19.59 -41.63
C LEU A 8 -0.69 19.11 -42.98
N ARG A 9 -1.11 20.04 -43.85
CA ARG A 9 -1.57 19.71 -45.21
C ARG A 9 -0.46 19.13 -46.08
N GLU A 10 0.75 19.67 -45.96
CA GLU A 10 1.93 19.17 -46.68
C GLU A 10 2.34 17.76 -46.21
N LEU A 11 2.20 17.46 -44.91
CA LEU A 11 2.39 16.10 -44.38
C LEU A 11 1.30 15.14 -44.88
N GLU A 12 0.04 15.57 -44.84
CA GLU A 12 -1.12 14.79 -45.29
C GLU A 12 -1.08 14.48 -46.79
N SER A 13 -0.55 15.40 -47.61
CA SER A 13 -0.37 15.20 -49.05
C SER A 13 0.88 14.39 -49.41
N GLY A 14 1.79 14.17 -48.45
CA GLY A 14 3.09 13.54 -48.66
C GLY A 14 4.13 14.45 -49.33
N ALA A 15 3.83 15.75 -49.48
CA ALA A 15 4.76 16.74 -50.04
C ALA A 15 5.90 17.11 -49.07
N LEU A 16 5.69 16.90 -47.78
CA LEU A 16 6.70 17.10 -46.74
C LEU A 16 7.07 15.78 -46.06
N GLU A 17 8.37 15.50 -45.99
CA GLU A 17 8.85 14.35 -45.20
C GLU A 17 8.75 14.61 -43.70
N PRO A 18 8.20 13.66 -42.92
CA PRO A 18 8.09 13.82 -41.48
C PRO A 18 9.45 13.53 -40.80
N HIS A 19 10.01 14.55 -40.16
CA HIS A 19 11.19 14.44 -39.29
C HIS A 19 10.83 14.68 -37.82
N GLY A 20 11.56 14.04 -36.90
CA GLY A 20 11.30 14.13 -35.45
C GLY A 20 11.25 15.57 -34.95
N ASP A 21 12.23 16.41 -35.34
CA ASP A 21 12.30 17.81 -34.94
C ASP A 21 11.11 18.63 -35.45
N LEU A 22 10.70 18.37 -36.70
CA LEU A 22 9.53 19.02 -37.28
C LEU A 22 8.27 18.64 -36.49
N ILE A 23 8.05 17.35 -36.25
CA ILE A 23 6.89 16.87 -35.50
C ILE A 23 6.88 17.42 -34.07
N ALA A 24 8.04 17.49 -33.39
CA ALA A 24 8.15 18.06 -32.06
C ALA A 24 7.75 19.55 -32.04
N VAL A 25 8.29 20.35 -32.97
CA VAL A 25 7.96 21.78 -33.09
C VAL A 25 6.48 22.01 -33.42
N LEU A 26 5.93 21.18 -34.31
CA LEU A 26 4.53 21.25 -34.70
C LEU A 26 3.60 20.87 -33.53
N ALA A 27 3.90 19.77 -32.83
CA ALA A 27 3.08 19.27 -31.73
C ALA A 27 2.96 20.26 -30.56
N GLU A 28 4.01 21.04 -30.26
CA GLU A 28 3.97 22.09 -29.23
C GLU A 28 3.02 23.25 -29.59
N ARG A 29 2.73 23.44 -30.89
CA ARG A 29 1.94 24.57 -31.40
C ARG A 29 0.52 24.17 -31.82
N PHE A 30 0.23 22.87 -31.85
CA PHE A 30 -1.06 22.38 -32.33
C PHE A 30 -2.18 22.61 -31.30
N GLU A 31 -3.25 23.20 -31.81
CA GLU A 31 -4.56 23.13 -31.17
C GLU A 31 -5.12 21.70 -31.20
N ALA A 32 -6.19 21.44 -30.45
CA ALA A 32 -6.75 20.09 -30.32
C ALA A 32 -7.09 19.46 -31.67
N ALA A 33 -7.71 20.22 -32.58
CA ALA A 33 -8.06 19.75 -33.92
C ALA A 33 -6.83 19.39 -34.78
N ALA A 34 -5.76 20.18 -34.71
CA ALA A 34 -4.51 19.93 -35.43
C ALA A 34 -3.79 18.68 -34.89
N ALA A 35 -3.76 18.51 -33.56
CA ALA A 35 -3.18 17.32 -32.93
C ALA A 35 -3.96 16.04 -33.30
N GLN A 36 -5.29 16.12 -33.36
CA GLN A 36 -6.13 15.00 -33.81
C GLN A 36 -5.87 14.63 -35.27
N ARG A 37 -5.74 15.62 -36.16
CA ARG A 37 -5.40 15.39 -37.58
C ARG A 37 -4.02 14.75 -37.73
N LEU A 38 -3.02 15.23 -37.00
CA LEU A 38 -1.68 14.63 -37.02
C LEU A 38 -1.70 13.17 -36.57
N LEU A 39 -2.43 12.88 -35.49
CA LEU A 39 -2.61 11.51 -35.03
C LEU A 39 -3.34 10.65 -36.08
N ALA A 40 -4.42 11.15 -36.66
CA ALA A 40 -5.18 10.43 -37.69
C ALA A 40 -4.29 10.13 -38.91
N TRP A 41 -3.54 11.11 -39.39
CA TRP A 41 -2.56 10.96 -40.47
C TRP A 41 -1.52 9.89 -40.14
N TRP A 42 -0.91 9.95 -38.95
CA TRP A 42 0.09 8.94 -38.58
C TRP A 42 -0.51 7.54 -38.44
N LEU A 43 -1.76 7.44 -37.97
CA LEU A 43 -2.45 6.16 -37.89
C LEU A 43 -2.74 5.57 -39.28
N THR A 44 -2.96 6.39 -40.30
CA THR A 44 -3.21 5.93 -41.68
C THR A 44 -1.95 5.84 -42.55
N ALA A 45 -0.82 6.40 -42.10
CA ALA A 45 0.44 6.37 -42.83
C ALA A 45 0.91 4.92 -43.08
N PRO A 46 1.37 4.59 -44.30
CA PRO A 46 1.76 3.23 -44.68
C PRO A 46 2.97 2.72 -43.88
N GLU A 47 3.93 3.60 -43.60
CA GLU A 47 5.05 3.35 -42.70
C GLU A 47 4.95 4.23 -41.45
N ARG A 48 4.41 3.67 -40.37
CA ARG A 48 4.43 4.36 -39.07
C ARG A 48 5.85 4.39 -38.54
N ARG A 49 6.51 5.53 -38.69
CA ARG A 49 7.81 5.86 -38.09
C ARG A 49 7.69 5.89 -36.56
N PRO A 50 8.20 4.88 -35.81
CA PRO A 50 8.07 4.79 -34.35
C PRO A 50 8.67 6.00 -33.62
N GLU A 51 9.74 6.56 -34.17
CA GLU A 51 10.46 7.72 -33.65
C GLU A 51 9.61 8.99 -33.57
N LEU A 52 8.48 9.04 -34.29
CA LEU A 52 7.57 10.18 -34.26
C LEU A 52 6.48 10.05 -33.18
N ALA A 53 6.27 8.84 -32.63
CA ALA A 53 5.12 8.53 -31.77
C ALA A 53 5.05 9.44 -30.53
N ASP A 54 6.21 9.76 -29.94
CA ASP A 54 6.32 10.63 -28.77
C ASP A 54 5.79 12.04 -29.04
N GLY A 55 5.91 12.55 -30.28
CA GLY A 55 5.40 13.87 -30.67
C GLY A 55 3.94 13.89 -31.10
N ILE A 56 3.43 12.79 -31.66
CA ILE A 56 2.13 12.74 -32.33
C ILE A 56 0.94 12.75 -31.37
N ALA A 57 1.10 12.22 -30.15
CA ALA A 57 0.02 12.17 -29.16
C ALA A 57 0.28 13.04 -27.92
N LEU A 58 1.18 14.04 -27.99
CA LEU A 58 1.58 14.85 -26.83
C LEU A 58 0.40 15.56 -26.13
N ARG A 59 -0.65 15.92 -26.88
CA ARG A 59 -1.82 16.55 -26.31
C ARG A 59 -2.81 15.50 -25.81
N ARG A 60 -3.25 15.67 -24.56
CA ARG A 60 -4.32 14.86 -23.99
C ARG A 60 -5.66 15.32 -24.53
N ASP A 61 -6.41 14.41 -25.13
CA ASP A 61 -7.67 14.69 -25.76
C ASP A 61 -8.55 13.43 -25.83
N PRO A 62 -9.83 13.49 -25.41
CA PRO A 62 -10.71 12.31 -25.44
C PRO A 62 -10.93 11.72 -26.83
N HIS A 63 -10.90 12.54 -27.88
CA HIS A 63 -11.03 12.06 -29.25
C HIS A 63 -9.76 11.36 -29.71
N ALA A 64 -8.58 11.88 -29.37
CA ALA A 64 -7.32 11.18 -29.60
C ALA A 64 -7.30 9.80 -28.91
N ALA A 65 -7.76 9.70 -27.66
CA ALA A 65 -7.92 8.41 -26.98
C ALA A 65 -8.88 7.46 -27.72
N ALA A 66 -10.01 7.98 -28.25
CA ALA A 66 -10.94 7.21 -29.06
C ALA A 66 -10.32 6.71 -30.39
N LEU A 67 -9.55 7.55 -31.09
CA LEU A 67 -8.84 7.17 -32.31
C LEU A 67 -7.81 6.06 -32.05
N LEU A 68 -7.04 6.16 -30.96
CA LEU A 68 -6.10 5.11 -30.56
C LEU A 68 -6.80 3.77 -30.24
N ARG A 69 -7.95 3.82 -29.56
CA ARG A 69 -8.76 2.62 -29.28
C ARG A 69 -9.27 1.97 -30.57
N GLN A 70 -9.83 2.77 -31.47
CA GLN A 70 -10.30 2.29 -32.78
C GLN A 70 -9.17 1.65 -33.57
N ALA A 71 -7.99 2.30 -33.63
CA ALA A 71 -6.83 1.75 -34.34
C ALA A 71 -6.29 0.44 -33.74
N LEU A 72 -6.52 0.20 -32.44
CA LEU A 72 -6.19 -1.07 -31.79
C LEU A 72 -7.25 -2.17 -32.03
N ASP A 73 -8.50 -1.80 -32.32
CA ASP A 73 -9.63 -2.72 -32.51
C ASP A 73 -9.86 -3.11 -33.98
N GLN A 74 -9.36 -2.31 -34.94
CA GLN A 74 -9.52 -2.60 -36.36
C GLN A 74 -8.67 -3.80 -36.82
N PRO A 75 -9.26 -4.84 -37.43
CA PRO A 75 -8.51 -5.87 -38.14
C PRO A 75 -7.90 -5.23 -39.39
N LEU A 76 -6.58 -5.22 -39.48
CA LEU A 76 -5.86 -4.51 -40.54
C LEU A 76 -5.76 -5.37 -41.82
N PRO A 77 -5.98 -4.79 -43.02
CA PRO A 77 -5.71 -5.47 -44.27
C PRO A 77 -4.21 -5.79 -44.38
N ALA A 78 -3.91 -7.01 -44.82
CA ALA A 78 -2.55 -7.47 -45.08
C ALA A 78 -2.01 -6.78 -46.34
N ALA A 79 -1.61 -5.52 -46.23
CA ALA A 79 -0.78 -4.89 -47.25
C ALA A 79 0.66 -5.35 -47.01
N ASP A 80 1.09 -6.29 -47.84
CA ASP A 80 2.48 -6.63 -48.18
C ASP A 80 3.50 -6.49 -47.04
N GLY A 81 3.42 -7.43 -46.09
CA GLY A 81 4.61 -7.99 -45.45
C GLY A 81 5.52 -7.10 -44.60
N GLN A 82 5.20 -5.83 -44.32
CA GLN A 82 6.10 -4.97 -43.54
C GLN A 82 5.41 -4.32 -42.32
N GLY A 83 5.75 -4.88 -41.15
CA GLY A 83 5.25 -4.55 -39.82
C GLY A 83 4.19 -5.52 -39.34
N ALA A 84 4.59 -6.61 -38.68
CA ALA A 84 3.67 -7.57 -38.08
C ALA A 84 2.61 -6.85 -37.20
N PRO A 85 1.33 -7.28 -37.20
CA PRO A 85 0.25 -6.63 -36.43
C PRO A 85 0.60 -6.32 -34.96
N VAL A 86 1.46 -7.16 -34.37
CA VAL A 86 2.03 -7.01 -33.02
C VAL A 86 2.87 -5.74 -32.86
N GLU A 87 3.78 -5.42 -33.78
CA GLU A 87 4.63 -4.22 -33.65
C GLU A 87 3.78 -2.95 -33.76
N ARG A 88 2.82 -2.95 -34.68
CA ARG A 88 1.90 -1.81 -34.84
C ARG A 88 1.06 -1.58 -33.58
N GLN A 89 0.50 -2.63 -33.00
CA GLN A 89 -0.25 -2.51 -31.75
C GLN A 89 0.66 -2.09 -30.57
N ALA A 90 1.88 -2.61 -30.50
CA ALA A 90 2.83 -2.25 -29.45
C ALA A 90 3.14 -0.74 -29.43
N LEU A 91 3.23 -0.10 -30.59
CA LEU A 91 3.46 1.36 -30.69
C LEU A 91 2.31 2.20 -30.13
N LEU A 92 1.08 1.68 -30.13
CA LEU A 92 -0.11 2.44 -29.71
C LEU A 92 -0.36 2.38 -28.20
N LEU A 93 0.08 1.31 -27.52
CA LEU A 93 -0.23 1.09 -26.10
C LEU A 93 0.39 2.15 -25.16
N PRO A 94 1.66 2.59 -25.34
CA PRO A 94 2.20 3.72 -24.59
C PRO A 94 1.40 5.01 -24.76
N LEU A 95 0.89 5.27 -25.97
CA LEU A 95 0.12 6.48 -26.29
C LEU A 95 -1.22 6.52 -25.53
N LEU A 96 -1.89 5.38 -25.32
CA LEU A 96 -3.06 5.32 -24.43
C LEU A 96 -2.70 5.77 -23.01
N GLY A 97 -1.52 5.37 -22.52
CA GLY A 97 -1.01 5.80 -21.22
C GLY A 97 -0.80 7.31 -21.13
N HIS A 98 -0.36 7.92 -22.23
CA HIS A 98 -0.17 9.36 -22.33
C HIS A 98 -1.49 10.13 -22.28
N GLN A 99 -2.54 9.61 -22.92
CA GLN A 99 -3.88 10.19 -22.91
C GLN A 99 -4.51 10.21 -21.52
N ARG A 100 -4.14 9.27 -20.64
CA ARG A 100 -4.59 9.18 -19.24
C ARG A 100 -6.12 9.06 -19.08
N ASP A 101 -6.80 8.53 -20.08
CA ASP A 101 -8.22 8.19 -20.00
C ASP A 101 -8.40 6.96 -19.07
N PRO A 102 -9.14 7.07 -17.95
CA PRO A 102 -9.35 5.96 -17.01
C PRO A 102 -9.92 4.69 -17.64
N ALA A 103 -10.65 4.80 -18.76
CA ALA A 103 -11.21 3.65 -19.47
C ALA A 103 -10.12 2.72 -20.05
N ASP A 104 -8.92 3.25 -20.33
CA ASP A 104 -7.84 2.50 -20.97
C ASP A 104 -7.06 1.62 -19.97
N PHE A 105 -7.15 1.91 -18.66
CA PHE A 105 -6.47 1.14 -17.62
C PHE A 105 -6.84 -0.35 -17.69
N ALA A 106 -8.12 -0.68 -17.85
CA ALA A 106 -8.57 -2.08 -17.89
C ALA A 106 -7.98 -2.84 -19.09
N ARG A 107 -7.83 -2.16 -20.24
CA ARG A 107 -7.23 -2.72 -21.46
C ARG A 107 -5.74 -2.95 -21.27
N LEU A 108 -5.00 -1.93 -20.83
CA LEU A 108 -3.55 -2.02 -20.59
C LEU A 108 -3.22 -3.08 -19.53
N ARG A 109 -3.98 -3.11 -18.42
CA ARG A 109 -3.82 -4.11 -17.37
C ARG A 109 -4.00 -5.53 -17.90
N ARG A 110 -5.07 -5.75 -18.66
CA ARG A 110 -5.39 -7.07 -19.24
C ARG A 110 -4.30 -7.52 -20.22
N LEU A 111 -3.84 -6.63 -21.10
CA LEU A 111 -2.79 -6.95 -22.07
C LEU A 111 -1.43 -7.24 -21.41
N ALA A 112 -1.08 -6.53 -20.34
CA ALA A 112 0.15 -6.82 -19.60
C ALA A 112 0.09 -8.19 -18.89
N LEU A 113 -1.04 -8.52 -18.26
CA LEU A 113 -1.20 -9.75 -17.47
C LEU A 113 -1.51 -11.00 -18.30
N ALA A 114 -2.21 -10.87 -19.42
CA ALA A 114 -2.60 -12.02 -20.22
C ALA A 114 -1.38 -12.66 -20.91
N PRO A 115 -1.38 -13.99 -21.08
CA PRO A 115 -0.38 -14.65 -21.92
C PRO A 115 -0.51 -14.12 -23.35
N GLY A 116 0.63 -13.90 -24.00
CA GLY A 116 0.68 -13.34 -25.35
C GLY A 116 2.08 -12.87 -25.73
N PRO A 117 2.21 -12.20 -26.90
CA PRO A 117 3.51 -11.72 -27.38
C PRO A 117 4.18 -10.79 -26.36
N ALA A 118 5.41 -11.12 -25.96
CA ALA A 118 6.16 -10.36 -24.96
C ALA A 118 6.25 -8.86 -25.30
N ARG A 119 6.37 -8.53 -26.59
CA ARG A 119 6.38 -7.14 -27.08
C ARG A 119 5.11 -6.36 -26.71
N LEU A 120 3.92 -6.94 -26.90
CA LEU A 120 2.64 -6.31 -26.54
C LEU A 120 2.50 -6.14 -25.04
N ARG A 121 2.87 -7.19 -24.29
CA ARG A 121 2.79 -7.16 -22.82
C ARG A 121 3.69 -6.05 -22.25
N ARG A 122 4.92 -5.93 -22.75
CA ARG A 122 5.88 -4.88 -22.37
C ARG A 122 5.38 -3.48 -22.75
N ALA A 123 4.86 -3.31 -23.96
CA ALA A 123 4.27 -2.04 -24.39
C ALA A 123 3.02 -1.66 -23.56
N ALA A 124 2.22 -2.64 -23.14
CA ALA A 124 1.11 -2.40 -22.22
C ALA A 124 1.61 -1.96 -20.83
N LEU A 125 2.69 -2.56 -20.31
CA LEU A 125 3.34 -2.13 -19.07
C LEU A 125 3.91 -0.71 -19.18
N GLU A 126 4.47 -0.35 -20.33
CA GLU A 126 4.91 1.01 -20.64
C GLU A 126 3.74 2.00 -20.66
N GLY A 127 2.61 1.65 -21.28
CA GLY A 127 1.37 2.44 -21.17
C GLY A 127 0.92 2.62 -19.72
N LEU A 128 1.02 1.57 -18.89
CA LEU A 128 0.78 1.70 -17.45
C LEU A 128 1.78 2.66 -16.77
N ALA A 129 3.05 2.64 -17.18
CA ALA A 129 4.11 3.50 -16.66
C ALA A 129 3.91 4.98 -17.01
N VAL A 130 3.51 5.28 -18.25
CA VAL A 130 3.30 6.65 -18.75
C VAL A 130 2.10 7.29 -18.05
N GLY A 131 1.01 6.52 -17.88
CA GLY A 131 -0.20 6.98 -17.21
C GLY A 131 -0.23 6.76 -15.69
N LEU A 132 0.90 6.40 -15.06
CA LEU A 132 0.98 5.89 -13.68
C LEU A 132 0.15 6.69 -12.65
N SER A 133 0.11 8.02 -12.77
CA SER A 133 -0.61 8.90 -11.84
C SER A 133 -2.12 8.95 -12.05
N ALA A 134 -2.63 8.54 -13.21
CA ALA A 134 -4.05 8.59 -13.57
C ALA A 134 -4.81 7.29 -13.22
N TRP A 135 -4.08 6.20 -12.96
CA TRP A 135 -4.68 4.89 -12.76
C TRP A 135 -5.21 4.66 -11.34
N PRO A 136 -6.23 3.81 -11.19
CA PRO A 136 -6.71 3.41 -9.88
C PRO A 136 -5.62 2.63 -9.12
N ARG A 137 -5.15 3.21 -8.01
CA ARG A 137 -3.94 2.77 -7.30
C ARG A 137 -3.97 1.33 -6.79
N ALA A 138 -5.11 0.89 -6.24
CA ALA A 138 -5.22 -0.44 -5.66
C ALA A 138 -5.16 -1.54 -6.75
N PRO A 139 -6.00 -1.50 -7.81
CA PRO A 139 -5.88 -2.41 -8.94
C PRO A 139 -4.52 -2.38 -9.64
N LEU A 140 -3.91 -1.20 -9.79
CA LEU A 140 -2.58 -1.06 -10.39
C LEU A 140 -1.51 -1.76 -9.56
N ARG A 141 -1.50 -1.53 -8.24
CA ARG A 141 -0.57 -2.19 -7.31
C ARG A 141 -0.71 -3.71 -7.37
N GLN A 142 -1.94 -4.22 -7.42
CA GLN A 142 -2.20 -5.65 -7.55
C GLN A 142 -1.64 -6.20 -8.86
N ALA A 143 -1.90 -5.53 -9.99
CA ALA A 143 -1.40 -5.94 -11.29
C ALA A 143 0.14 -5.97 -11.34
N LEU A 144 0.80 -4.91 -10.85
CA LEU A 144 2.26 -4.84 -10.84
C LEU A 144 2.90 -5.89 -9.90
N ARG A 145 2.26 -6.22 -8.78
CA ARG A 145 2.72 -7.35 -7.94
C ARG A 145 2.65 -8.68 -8.69
N GLY A 146 1.55 -8.93 -9.40
CA GLY A 146 1.42 -10.13 -10.24
C GLY A 146 2.50 -10.20 -11.32
N LEU A 147 2.78 -9.07 -11.99
CA LEU A 147 3.82 -8.99 -13.02
C LEU A 147 5.24 -9.15 -12.47
N ALA A 148 5.50 -8.80 -11.21
CA ALA A 148 6.82 -8.99 -10.61
C ALA A 148 7.22 -10.46 -10.47
N GLY A 149 6.26 -11.40 -10.49
CA GLY A 149 6.49 -12.84 -10.55
C GLY A 149 6.43 -13.42 -11.96
N ASP A 150 6.44 -12.60 -13.02
CA ASP A 150 6.35 -13.07 -14.40
C ASP A 150 7.64 -13.76 -14.86
N LEU A 151 7.51 -14.71 -15.80
CA LEU A 151 8.64 -15.43 -16.40
C LEU A 151 9.46 -14.55 -17.37
N ASP A 152 8.90 -13.44 -17.86
CA ASP A 152 9.66 -12.45 -18.62
C ASP A 152 10.37 -11.47 -17.65
N PRO A 153 11.71 -11.54 -17.53
CA PRO A 153 12.45 -10.74 -16.57
C PRO A 153 12.32 -9.23 -16.82
N ARG A 154 12.13 -8.79 -18.07
CA ARG A 154 11.97 -7.36 -18.38
C ARG A 154 10.61 -6.83 -17.90
N LEU A 155 9.56 -7.64 -17.98
CA LEU A 155 8.26 -7.30 -17.41
C LEU A 155 8.32 -7.24 -15.89
N ALA A 156 8.93 -8.26 -15.28
CA ALA A 156 9.04 -8.36 -13.83
C ALA A 156 9.86 -7.21 -13.22
N GLU A 157 11.05 -6.92 -13.76
CA GLU A 157 11.86 -5.78 -13.33
C GLU A 157 11.15 -4.44 -13.55
N GLY A 158 10.48 -4.27 -14.70
CA GLY A 158 9.69 -3.08 -14.99
C GLY A 158 8.56 -2.89 -13.98
N ALA A 159 7.89 -3.97 -13.57
CA ALA A 159 6.83 -3.91 -12.58
C ALA A 159 7.35 -3.50 -11.19
N VAL A 160 8.52 -4.01 -10.77
CA VAL A 160 9.21 -3.60 -9.54
C VAL A 160 9.56 -2.10 -9.58
N ASP A 161 10.07 -1.61 -10.71
CA ASP A 161 10.39 -0.20 -10.90
C ASP A 161 9.15 0.70 -10.80
N LEU A 162 8.01 0.27 -11.34
CA LEU A 162 6.75 1.00 -11.23
C LEU A 162 6.18 0.95 -9.81
N LEU A 163 6.26 -0.20 -9.12
CA LEU A 163 5.88 -0.29 -7.71
C LEU A 163 6.67 0.69 -6.85
N ALA A 164 7.98 0.85 -7.11
CA ALA A 164 8.85 1.79 -6.41
C ALA A 164 8.45 3.26 -6.60
N ARG A 165 7.72 3.59 -7.69
CA ARG A 165 7.23 4.94 -8.00
C ARG A 165 5.86 5.25 -7.40
N LEU A 166 5.17 4.26 -6.83
CA LEU A 166 3.85 4.47 -6.22
C LEU A 166 3.96 5.06 -4.80
N PRO A 167 2.96 5.82 -4.32
CA PRO A 167 2.90 6.25 -2.93
C PRO A 167 2.94 5.05 -1.96
N ALA A 168 3.66 5.16 -0.85
CA ALA A 168 3.88 4.05 0.08
C ALA A 168 4.39 2.76 -0.61
N ALA A 169 5.37 2.93 -1.51
CA ALA A 169 6.01 1.83 -2.25
C ALA A 169 6.73 0.83 -1.33
N ARG A 170 7.43 1.33 -0.29
CA ARG A 170 8.27 0.51 0.59
C ARG A 170 7.52 -0.70 1.14
N GLY A 171 6.33 -0.48 1.72
CA GLY A 171 5.51 -1.57 2.27
C GLY A 171 5.15 -2.63 1.23
N THR A 172 4.80 -2.24 0.00
CA THR A 172 4.54 -3.23 -1.07
C THR A 172 5.79 -4.00 -1.44
N LEU A 173 6.92 -3.31 -1.61
CA LEU A 173 8.17 -3.96 -2.01
C LEU A 173 8.67 -4.90 -0.90
N ARG A 174 8.49 -4.58 0.39
CA ARG A 174 8.80 -5.51 1.49
C ARG A 174 7.90 -6.74 1.48
N GLN A 175 6.61 -6.58 1.19
CA GLN A 175 5.72 -7.73 1.04
C GLN A 175 6.13 -8.61 -0.12
N LEU A 176 6.48 -8.00 -1.24
CA LEU A 176 6.96 -8.70 -2.43
C LEU A 176 8.32 -9.38 -2.22
N ALA A 177 9.20 -8.83 -1.38
CA ALA A 177 10.48 -9.44 -1.00
C ALA A 177 10.33 -10.79 -0.25
N ARG A 178 9.12 -11.08 0.28
CA ARG A 178 8.81 -12.35 0.96
C ARG A 178 8.28 -13.41 0.00
N GLU A 179 8.02 -13.04 -1.26
CA GLU A 179 7.56 -13.95 -2.31
C GLU A 179 8.79 -14.54 -3.03
N PRO A 180 8.70 -15.79 -3.55
CA PRO A 180 9.78 -16.35 -4.37
C PRO A 180 9.84 -15.60 -5.70
N LEU A 181 10.97 -14.92 -5.96
CA LEU A 181 11.22 -14.18 -7.20
C LEU A 181 12.46 -14.72 -7.90
N ASP A 182 12.55 -14.50 -9.21
CA ASP A 182 13.78 -14.66 -9.96
C ASP A 182 14.93 -13.84 -9.31
N PRO A 183 16.16 -14.37 -9.21
CA PRO A 183 17.27 -13.68 -8.53
C PRO A 183 17.57 -12.28 -9.07
N ALA A 184 17.43 -12.03 -10.38
CA ALA A 184 17.67 -10.71 -10.97
C ALA A 184 16.58 -9.71 -10.53
N VAL A 185 15.33 -10.16 -10.48
CA VAL A 185 14.18 -9.37 -10.02
C VAL A 185 14.30 -9.09 -8.52
N ALA A 186 14.68 -10.09 -7.71
CA ALA A 186 14.93 -9.92 -6.28
C ALA A 186 16.02 -8.88 -6.02
N SER A 187 17.14 -8.96 -6.75
CA SER A 187 18.22 -7.98 -6.66
C SER A 187 17.78 -6.57 -7.10
N ARG A 188 16.93 -6.47 -8.14
CA ARG A 188 16.33 -5.18 -8.56
C ARG A 188 15.44 -4.61 -7.45
N LEU A 189 14.62 -5.45 -6.82
CA LEU A 189 13.75 -5.08 -5.71
C LEU A 189 14.53 -4.56 -4.52
N GLU A 190 15.60 -5.25 -4.11
CA GLU A 190 16.48 -4.81 -3.01
C GLU A 190 17.09 -3.44 -3.29
N ARG A 191 17.61 -3.22 -4.51
CA ARG A 191 18.13 -1.90 -4.93
C ARG A 191 17.08 -0.80 -4.85
N ARG A 192 15.82 -1.10 -5.18
CA ARG A 192 14.71 -0.13 -5.06
C ARG A 192 14.33 0.12 -3.61
N LEU A 193 14.26 -0.92 -2.77
CA LEU A 193 14.02 -0.78 -1.34
C LEU A 193 15.08 0.06 -0.64
N ALA A 194 16.36 -0.10 -0.99
CA ALA A 194 17.46 0.67 -0.43
C ALA A 194 17.36 2.18 -0.73
N ARG A 195 16.70 2.56 -1.83
CA ARG A 195 16.48 3.97 -2.23
C ARG A 195 15.22 4.59 -1.61
N LEU A 196 14.40 3.79 -0.92
CA LEU A 196 13.16 4.24 -0.29
C LEU A 196 13.36 4.26 1.24
N PRO A 197 13.84 5.38 1.82
CA PRO A 197 14.13 5.43 3.25
C PRO A 197 12.85 5.17 4.05
N ALA A 198 12.95 4.36 5.10
CA ALA A 198 11.83 4.14 5.99
C ALA A 198 11.55 5.40 6.82
N ALA A 199 10.28 5.73 7.01
CA ALA A 199 9.91 6.75 7.99
C ALA A 199 10.22 6.21 9.40
N PRO A 200 10.78 7.05 10.30
CA PRO A 200 10.92 6.68 11.70
C PRO A 200 9.53 6.45 12.30
N LEU A 201 9.47 5.57 13.31
CA LEU A 201 8.23 5.23 14.01
C LEU A 201 8.26 5.74 15.46
N LEU A 202 7.15 6.31 15.89
CA LEU A 202 6.84 6.58 17.30
C LEU A 202 5.74 5.62 17.76
N LEU A 203 6.13 4.62 18.54
CA LEU A 203 5.22 3.68 19.16
C LEU A 203 4.74 4.28 20.49
N VAL A 204 3.45 4.63 20.57
CA VAL A 204 2.86 5.17 21.79
C VAL A 204 2.21 4.05 22.57
N VAL A 205 2.62 3.88 23.83
CA VAL A 205 2.16 2.81 24.73
C VAL A 205 1.60 3.42 26.01
N HIS A 206 0.82 2.66 26.78
CA HIS A 206 0.35 3.14 28.08
C HIS A 206 1.51 3.36 29.06
N GLY A 207 2.43 2.39 29.15
CA GLY A 207 3.47 2.36 30.18
C GLY A 207 2.94 1.85 31.53
N ARG A 208 3.80 1.91 32.55
CA ARG A 208 3.49 1.66 33.97
C ARG A 208 3.55 2.99 34.73
N ALA A 209 3.23 2.96 36.03
CA ALA A 209 3.44 4.11 36.90
C ALA A 209 4.87 4.67 36.76
N GLY A 210 5.00 6.00 36.70
CA GLY A 210 6.28 6.67 36.42
C GLY A 210 6.77 6.57 34.97
N GLY A 211 5.92 6.16 34.02
CA GLY A 211 6.26 6.12 32.60
C GLY A 211 7.12 4.92 32.18
N SER A 212 7.35 3.96 33.08
CA SER A 212 8.17 2.77 32.79
C SER A 212 7.52 1.90 31.72
N ILE A 213 8.23 1.65 30.62
CA ILE A 213 7.74 0.77 29.53
C ILE A 213 8.02 -0.70 29.89
N PRO A 214 7.17 -1.67 29.55
CA PRO A 214 7.50 -3.10 29.69
C PRO A 214 8.71 -3.56 28.83
N GLY A 215 9.46 -4.57 29.31
CA GLY A 215 10.67 -5.08 28.65
C GLY A 215 10.43 -5.64 27.24
N GLU A 216 9.34 -6.40 27.07
CA GLU A 216 8.91 -6.95 25.77
C GLU A 216 8.59 -5.87 24.72
N LEU A 217 8.03 -4.73 25.11
CA LEU A 217 7.80 -3.62 24.18
C LEU A 217 9.11 -2.95 23.76
N ARG A 218 10.09 -2.86 24.67
CA ARG A 218 11.45 -2.42 24.33
C ARG A 218 12.15 -3.39 23.39
N ALA A 219 12.02 -4.69 23.63
CA ALA A 219 12.58 -5.73 22.76
C ALA A 219 11.97 -5.64 21.35
N LEU A 220 10.64 -5.53 21.27
CA LEU A 220 9.91 -5.33 20.03
C LEU A 220 10.42 -4.10 19.25
N ALA A 221 10.58 -2.96 19.93
CA ALA A 221 11.05 -1.74 19.28
C ALA A 221 12.48 -1.87 18.74
N LYS A 222 13.40 -2.50 19.49
CA LYS A 222 14.78 -2.75 19.05
C LYS A 222 14.83 -3.68 17.84
N GLU A 223 14.09 -4.79 17.89
CA GLU A 223 13.99 -5.72 16.77
C GLU A 223 13.40 -5.05 15.54
N LEU A 224 12.38 -4.23 15.72
CA LEU A 224 11.75 -3.48 14.65
C LEU A 224 12.68 -2.42 14.05
N GLU A 225 13.48 -1.73 14.86
CA GLU A 225 14.50 -0.77 14.39
C GLU A 225 15.53 -1.46 13.50
N LEU A 226 16.04 -2.62 13.93
CA LEU A 226 16.97 -3.44 13.14
C LEU A 226 16.35 -3.92 11.83
N ARG A 227 15.12 -4.44 11.85
CA ARG A 227 14.43 -4.90 10.64
C ARG A 227 14.10 -3.76 9.69
N ARG A 228 13.69 -2.61 10.23
CA ARG A 228 13.28 -1.46 9.41
C ARG A 228 14.45 -0.72 8.80
N ASP A 229 15.63 -0.85 9.41
CA ASP A 229 16.77 0.03 9.18
C ASP A 229 16.35 1.50 9.29
N ALA A 230 15.55 1.80 10.33
CA ALA A 230 15.02 3.12 10.58
C ALA A 230 14.66 3.30 12.06
N PRO A 231 14.78 4.52 12.62
CA PRO A 231 14.56 4.74 14.03
C PRO A 231 13.17 4.34 14.51
N VAL A 232 13.12 3.62 15.63
CA VAL A 232 11.88 3.32 16.35
C VAL A 232 12.01 3.87 17.77
N ARG A 233 11.06 4.69 18.20
CA ARG A 233 11.02 5.25 19.56
C ARG A 233 9.74 4.83 20.25
N LEU A 234 9.86 4.62 21.55
CA LEU A 234 8.72 4.37 22.42
C LEU A 234 8.43 5.61 23.24
N GLN A 235 7.15 5.94 23.38
CA GLN A 235 6.68 6.96 24.30
C GLN A 235 5.54 6.38 25.14
N ALA A 236 5.72 6.35 26.46
CA ALA A 236 4.62 6.10 27.38
C ALA A 236 3.79 7.38 27.56
N LEU A 237 2.50 7.24 27.87
CA LEU A 237 1.59 8.40 28.00
C LEU A 237 2.02 9.41 29.07
N THR A 238 2.55 8.89 30.18
CA THR A 238 2.93 9.67 31.37
C THR A 238 4.43 9.90 31.49
N ALA A 239 5.22 9.45 30.50
CA ALA A 239 6.65 9.67 30.47
C ALA A 239 6.99 10.99 29.76
N GLU A 240 8.18 11.50 30.05
CA GLU A 240 8.78 12.55 29.24
C GLU A 240 8.88 12.12 27.77
N ARG A 241 8.77 13.11 26.89
CA ARG A 241 8.86 12.90 25.44
C ARG A 241 10.26 12.35 25.11
N PRO A 242 10.37 11.30 24.27
CA PRO A 242 11.68 10.81 23.84
C PRO A 242 12.40 11.87 22.98
N PRO A 243 13.75 11.77 22.85
CA PRO A 243 14.53 12.67 22.02
C PRO A 243 13.97 12.80 20.61
N ARG A 244 14.18 13.97 19.98
CA ARG A 244 13.77 14.19 18.60
C ARG A 244 14.39 13.15 17.68
N LEU A 245 13.58 12.68 16.75
CA LEU A 245 13.98 11.76 15.70
C LEU A 245 14.68 12.54 14.58
N PRO A 246 15.64 11.95 13.86
CA PRO A 246 16.27 12.59 12.71
C PRO A 246 15.20 12.94 11.67
N ALA A 247 15.41 14.06 10.97
CA ALA A 247 14.52 14.47 9.90
C ALA A 247 14.48 13.39 8.81
N SER A 248 13.28 13.01 8.39
CA SER A 248 13.06 12.08 7.29
C SER A 248 12.13 12.73 6.27
N PRO A 249 12.38 12.58 4.95
CA PRO A 249 11.50 13.09 3.91
C PRO A 249 10.05 12.59 4.03
N GLY A 250 9.87 11.39 4.60
CA GLY A 250 8.56 10.78 4.85
C GLY A 250 7.86 11.25 6.13
N GLY A 251 8.50 12.11 6.93
CA GLY A 251 8.01 12.53 8.24
C GLY A 251 8.07 11.41 9.29
N LEU A 252 7.32 11.59 10.38
CA LEU A 252 7.18 10.63 11.48
C LEU A 252 5.86 9.87 11.35
N THR A 253 5.87 8.55 11.57
CA THR A 253 4.63 7.79 11.75
C THR A 253 4.39 7.47 13.23
N LEU A 254 3.29 7.97 13.78
CA LEU A 254 2.82 7.67 15.14
C LEU A 254 1.89 6.47 15.12
N VAL A 255 2.24 5.44 15.89
CA VAL A 255 1.47 4.20 16.02
C VAL A 255 1.00 4.01 17.46
N PRO A 256 -0.31 4.19 17.74
CA PRO A 256 -0.84 3.96 19.08
C PRO A 256 -1.06 2.47 19.35
N LEU A 257 -0.26 1.89 20.24
CA LEU A 257 -0.34 0.50 20.66
C LEU A 257 -1.35 0.30 21.82
N PHE A 258 -2.58 0.76 21.59
CA PHE A 258 -3.71 0.60 22.51
C PHE A 258 -4.72 -0.39 21.95
N LEU A 259 -5.28 -1.24 22.80
CA LEU A 259 -6.24 -2.27 22.40
C LEU A 259 -7.69 -1.79 22.43
N LEU A 260 -8.00 -0.75 23.23
CA LEU A 260 -9.36 -0.29 23.48
C LEU A 260 -9.45 1.23 23.31
N PRO A 261 -10.61 1.77 22.88
CA PRO A 261 -10.82 3.21 22.69
C PRO A 261 -11.12 3.96 24.00
N GLY A 262 -10.27 3.78 25.02
CA GLY A 262 -10.41 4.43 26.33
C GLY A 262 -10.07 5.92 26.32
N GLY A 263 -10.12 6.55 27.50
CA GLY A 263 -9.83 7.99 27.68
C GLY A 263 -8.48 8.42 27.10
N HIS A 264 -7.46 7.56 27.23
CA HIS A 264 -6.13 7.81 26.66
C HIS A 264 -6.10 7.92 25.14
N VAL A 265 -6.82 7.02 24.46
CA VAL A 265 -6.91 7.04 22.99
C VAL A 265 -7.64 8.29 22.50
N ARG A 266 -8.64 8.73 23.26
CA ARG A 266 -9.51 9.85 22.91
C ARG A 266 -8.88 11.22 23.20
N ARG A 267 -8.13 11.36 24.29
CA ARG A 267 -7.61 12.65 24.77
C ARG A 267 -6.09 12.74 24.62
N ASP A 268 -5.35 11.84 25.27
CA ASP A 268 -3.89 11.98 25.41
C ASP A 268 -3.16 11.81 24.08
N LEU A 269 -3.64 10.91 23.22
CA LEU A 269 -3.06 10.74 21.87
C LEU A 269 -3.17 12.00 21.01
N ALA A 270 -4.22 12.82 21.18
CA ALA A 270 -4.36 14.06 20.44
C ALA A 270 -3.30 15.08 20.88
N ALA A 271 -3.08 15.21 22.19
CA ALA A 271 -2.06 16.09 22.76
C ALA A 271 -0.64 15.66 22.32
N ILE A 272 -0.33 14.36 22.40
CA ILE A 272 0.96 13.82 21.93
C ILE A 272 1.14 14.11 20.45
N ALA A 273 0.12 13.85 19.61
CA ALA A 273 0.21 14.11 18.18
C ALA A 273 0.45 15.60 17.87
N ALA A 274 -0.23 16.51 18.56
CA ALA A 274 -0.02 17.95 18.38
C ALA A 274 1.42 18.38 18.70
N ALA A 275 1.99 17.87 19.80
CA ALA A 275 3.37 18.16 20.19
C ALA A 275 4.41 17.66 19.17
N TRP A 276 4.14 16.53 18.51
CA TRP A 276 5.01 15.99 17.45
C TRP A 276 4.84 16.72 16.12
N LEU A 277 3.60 17.07 15.76
CA LEU A 277 3.29 17.81 14.54
C LEU A 277 3.98 19.18 14.50
N ALA A 278 4.14 19.83 15.66
CA ALA A 278 4.89 21.08 15.79
C ALA A 278 6.38 20.98 15.42
N CYS A 279 6.93 19.76 15.30
CA CYS A 279 8.35 19.54 15.02
C CYS A 279 8.61 18.88 13.66
N ALA A 280 7.65 18.12 13.11
CA ALA A 280 7.82 17.37 11.87
C ALA A 280 6.45 17.00 11.27
N PRO A 281 6.36 16.76 9.93
CA PRO A 281 5.19 16.12 9.33
C PRO A 281 4.87 14.80 10.05
N LEU A 282 3.61 14.63 10.46
CA LEU A 282 3.17 13.50 11.26
C LEU A 282 2.05 12.74 10.57
N ARG A 283 2.26 11.45 10.32
CA ARG A 283 1.20 10.51 9.98
C ARG A 283 0.78 9.75 11.23
N ARG A 284 -0.48 9.89 11.64
CA ARG A 284 -1.05 9.14 12.77
C ARG A 284 -1.87 7.95 12.27
N LEU A 285 -1.59 6.76 12.80
CA LEU A 285 -2.42 5.58 12.58
C LEU A 285 -3.56 5.48 13.62
N PRO A 286 -4.64 4.74 13.32
CA PRO A 286 -5.61 4.31 14.32
C PRO A 286 -4.95 3.48 15.42
N PHE A 287 -5.56 3.42 16.61
CA PHE A 287 -5.10 2.55 17.68
C PHE A 287 -5.14 1.07 17.25
N LEU A 288 -4.23 0.25 17.78
CA LEU A 288 -4.04 -1.15 17.39
C LEU A 288 -5.35 -1.97 17.39
N GLY A 289 -6.20 -1.79 18.39
CA GLY A 289 -7.50 -2.48 18.46
C GLY A 289 -8.47 -2.13 17.32
N ALA A 290 -8.27 -1.03 16.60
CA ALA A 290 -9.08 -0.68 15.43
C ALA A 290 -8.59 -1.37 14.15
N TRP A 291 -7.46 -2.09 14.17
CA TRP A 291 -6.89 -2.69 12.98
C TRP A 291 -7.66 -3.96 12.59
N PRO A 292 -8.21 -4.08 11.37
CA PRO A 292 -9.00 -5.25 10.98
C PRO A 292 -8.21 -6.57 11.09
N ALA A 293 -6.91 -6.55 10.75
CA ALA A 293 -6.05 -7.73 10.87
C ALA A 293 -5.86 -8.17 12.34
N TRP A 294 -5.77 -7.20 13.27
CA TRP A 294 -5.68 -7.47 14.69
C TRP A 294 -6.97 -8.08 15.24
N GLN A 295 -8.13 -7.55 14.83
CA GLN A 295 -9.43 -8.08 15.21
C GLN A 295 -9.66 -9.51 14.71
N ARG A 296 -9.22 -9.82 13.48
CA ARG A 296 -9.24 -11.20 12.96
C ARG A 296 -8.32 -12.13 13.74
N ALA A 297 -7.12 -11.67 14.13
CA ALA A 297 -6.22 -12.46 14.96
C ALA A 297 -6.80 -12.73 16.36
N LEU A 298 -7.49 -11.74 16.95
CA LEU A 298 -8.25 -11.94 18.19
C LEU A 298 -9.34 -13.00 18.02
N ALA A 299 -10.13 -12.92 16.95
CA ALA A 299 -11.18 -13.91 16.68
C ALA A 299 -10.62 -15.33 16.53
N ALA A 300 -9.53 -15.49 15.80
CA ALA A 300 -8.86 -16.78 15.66
C ALA A 300 -8.33 -17.30 17.01
N GLU A 301 -7.75 -16.44 17.85
CA GLU A 301 -7.22 -16.84 19.15
C GLU A 301 -8.32 -17.29 20.09
N VAL A 302 -9.42 -16.53 20.11
CA VAL A 302 -10.62 -16.86 20.89
C VAL A 302 -11.20 -18.19 20.44
N ALA A 303 -11.31 -18.44 19.13
CA ALA A 303 -11.81 -19.70 18.59
C ALA A 303 -10.93 -20.89 19.01
N ASP A 304 -9.61 -20.75 18.91
CA ASP A 304 -8.67 -21.81 19.32
C ASP A 304 -8.75 -22.08 20.84
N LEU A 305 -8.94 -21.04 21.66
CA LEU A 305 -9.12 -21.20 23.11
C LEU A 305 -10.46 -21.87 23.44
N ALA A 306 -11.54 -21.46 22.78
CA ALA A 306 -12.86 -22.06 22.97
C ALA A 306 -12.89 -23.54 22.54
N ALA A 307 -12.22 -23.89 21.44
CA ALA A 307 -12.11 -25.28 20.97
C ALA A 307 -11.37 -26.21 21.94
N ARG A 308 -10.49 -25.64 22.79
CA ARG A 308 -9.76 -26.37 23.83
C ARG A 308 -10.50 -26.43 25.17
N SER A 309 -11.62 -25.72 25.31
CA SER A 309 -12.43 -25.70 26.52
C SER A 309 -13.37 -26.91 26.59
N PRO A 310 -13.38 -27.69 27.68
CA PRO A 310 -14.24 -28.87 27.82
C PRO A 310 -15.74 -28.51 27.86
N ASP A 311 -16.08 -27.35 28.42
CA ASP A 311 -17.47 -26.97 28.70
C ASP A 311 -18.18 -26.34 27.48
N ARG A 312 -17.47 -26.14 26.36
CA ARG A 312 -17.94 -25.43 25.14
C ARG A 312 -18.58 -24.05 25.39
N GLU A 313 -18.38 -23.50 26.59
CA GLU A 313 -18.80 -22.14 26.94
C GLU A 313 -18.08 -21.11 26.06
N PRO A 314 -18.76 -20.00 25.70
CA PRO A 314 -18.13 -18.93 24.97
C PRO A 314 -16.94 -18.38 25.76
N ALA A 315 -15.83 -18.20 25.05
CA ALA A 315 -14.63 -17.62 25.61
C ALA A 315 -14.89 -16.16 26.06
N VAL A 316 -14.09 -15.72 27.03
CA VAL A 316 -14.19 -14.38 27.62
C VAL A 316 -12.98 -13.54 27.26
N LEU A 317 -13.23 -12.32 26.80
CA LEU A 317 -12.22 -11.26 26.66
C LEU A 317 -12.21 -10.40 27.93
N LEU A 318 -11.13 -10.48 28.72
CA LEU A 318 -10.97 -9.61 29.87
C LEU A 318 -10.36 -8.27 29.46
N HIS A 319 -11.03 -7.18 29.77
CA HIS A 319 -10.61 -5.85 29.33
C HIS A 319 -10.55 -4.83 30.48
N HIS A 320 -9.72 -3.80 30.33
CA HIS A 320 -9.74 -2.67 31.27
C HIS A 320 -11.13 -2.01 31.26
N PRO A 321 -11.64 -1.51 32.41
CA PRO A 321 -12.94 -0.85 32.45
C PRO A 321 -12.99 0.30 31.44
N LEU A 322 -14.08 0.34 30.67
CA LEU A 322 -14.34 1.39 29.69
C LEU A 322 -15.57 2.17 30.11
N GLU A 323 -15.48 3.49 30.04
CA GLU A 323 -16.58 4.40 30.36
C GLU A 323 -17.23 4.95 29.09
N GLY A 324 -18.55 5.11 29.15
CA GLY A 324 -19.35 5.81 28.15
C GLY A 324 -19.74 4.99 26.91
N PRO A 325 -20.59 5.58 26.03
CA PRO A 325 -21.28 4.86 24.95
C PRO A 325 -20.34 4.35 23.85
N LEU A 326 -19.21 5.02 23.62
CA LEU A 326 -18.23 4.58 22.62
C LEU A 326 -17.52 3.28 23.03
N GLY A 327 -17.19 3.14 24.31
CA GLY A 327 -16.62 1.91 24.85
C GLY A 327 -17.60 0.75 24.68
N ALA A 328 -18.85 0.95 25.09
CA ALA A 328 -19.92 -0.05 24.95
C ALA A 328 -20.13 -0.48 23.48
N ARG A 329 -20.20 0.48 22.54
CA ARG A 329 -20.32 0.19 21.11
C ARG A 329 -19.14 -0.63 20.57
N TYR A 330 -17.92 -0.28 20.97
CA TYR A 330 -16.72 -1.01 20.55
C TYR A 330 -16.68 -2.43 21.11
N LEU A 331 -17.08 -2.62 22.38
CA LEU A 331 -17.16 -3.95 22.99
C LEU A 331 -18.23 -4.81 22.31
N ALA A 332 -19.40 -4.25 21.98
CA ALA A 332 -20.42 -4.96 21.23
C ALA A 332 -19.92 -5.41 19.84
N HIS A 333 -19.22 -4.52 19.13
CA HIS A 333 -18.54 -4.86 17.87
C HIS A 333 -17.50 -5.97 18.06
N LEU A 334 -16.65 -5.87 19.09
CA LEU A 334 -15.61 -6.86 19.36
C LEU A 334 -16.20 -8.23 19.69
N SER A 335 -17.26 -8.27 20.50
CA SER A 335 -18.01 -9.50 20.76
C SER A 335 -18.59 -10.11 19.48
N ALA A 336 -19.15 -9.29 18.59
CA ALA A 336 -19.68 -9.77 17.31
C ALA A 336 -18.58 -10.34 16.38
N VAL A 337 -17.39 -9.72 16.36
CA VAL A 337 -16.27 -10.18 15.53
C VAL A 337 -15.61 -11.45 16.07
N THR A 338 -15.53 -11.59 17.40
CA THR A 338 -14.76 -12.66 18.04
C THR A 338 -15.64 -13.83 18.51
N GLY A 339 -16.94 -13.62 18.68
CA GLY A 339 -17.84 -14.58 19.34
C GLY A 339 -17.65 -14.66 20.85
N ALA A 340 -16.77 -13.85 21.44
CA ALA A 340 -16.49 -13.85 22.87
C ALA A 340 -17.36 -12.88 23.66
N ALA A 341 -17.60 -13.20 24.93
CA ALA A 341 -18.15 -12.24 25.88
C ALA A 341 -17.05 -11.28 26.37
N CYS A 342 -17.25 -9.97 26.25
CA CYS A 342 -16.35 -8.97 26.82
C CYS A 342 -16.69 -8.74 28.30
N ARG A 343 -15.73 -8.94 29.20
CA ARG A 343 -15.90 -8.68 30.64
C ARG A 343 -14.85 -7.70 31.16
N PRO A 344 -15.25 -6.67 31.94
CA PRO A 344 -14.29 -5.79 32.59
C PRO A 344 -13.53 -6.56 33.67
N ALA A 345 -12.25 -6.27 33.82
CA ALA A 345 -11.43 -6.73 34.94
C ALA A 345 -10.78 -5.54 35.65
N PRO A 346 -10.60 -5.57 36.99
CA PRO A 346 -9.99 -4.47 37.73
C PRO A 346 -8.46 -4.50 37.61
N TYR A 347 -7.94 -4.29 36.38
CA TYR A 347 -6.50 -4.32 36.08
C TYR A 347 -5.64 -3.35 36.92
N SER A 348 -6.26 -2.32 37.52
CA SER A 348 -5.59 -1.27 38.29
C SER A 348 -5.77 -1.39 39.80
N ALA A 349 -6.54 -2.37 40.30
CA ALA A 349 -6.73 -2.55 41.74
C ALA A 349 -5.42 -3.02 42.42
N PRO A 350 -5.18 -2.61 43.69
CA PRO A 350 -4.02 -3.08 44.45
C PRO A 350 -4.04 -4.60 44.64
N HIS A 351 -5.23 -5.16 44.82
CA HIS A 351 -5.52 -6.58 44.81
C HIS A 351 -6.59 -6.81 43.74
N PRO A 352 -6.22 -7.12 42.48
CA PRO A 352 -7.20 -7.47 41.47
C PRO A 352 -7.91 -8.73 41.96
N GLU A 353 -9.19 -8.60 42.33
CA GLU A 353 -10.01 -9.76 42.64
C GLU A 353 -9.95 -10.70 41.43
N VAL A 354 -9.77 -12.00 41.71
CA VAL A 354 -9.89 -13.01 40.68
C VAL A 354 -11.29 -12.86 40.09
N PRO A 355 -11.43 -12.48 38.81
CA PRO A 355 -12.77 -12.36 38.24
C PRO A 355 -13.45 -13.72 38.45
N GLN A 356 -14.69 -13.71 38.96
CA GLN A 356 -15.49 -14.92 39.13
C GLN A 356 -15.79 -15.49 37.74
N LEU A 357 -14.83 -16.27 37.25
CA LEU A 357 -14.86 -17.00 36.00
C LEU A 357 -15.04 -18.48 36.38
N PRO A 358 -15.85 -19.25 35.65
CA PRO A 358 -15.89 -20.70 35.79
C PRO A 358 -14.48 -21.30 35.65
N MET A 359 -14.21 -22.40 36.34
CA MET A 359 -12.87 -22.99 36.38
C MET A 359 -12.34 -23.38 35.00
N HIS A 360 -13.21 -23.76 34.07
CA HIS A 360 -12.82 -24.22 32.73
C HIS A 360 -13.21 -23.25 31.61
N GLN A 361 -13.70 -22.04 31.94
CA GLN A 361 -14.00 -21.06 30.90
C GLN A 361 -12.70 -20.62 30.21
N ALA A 362 -12.70 -20.60 28.88
CA ALA A 362 -11.61 -20.05 28.09
C ALA A 362 -11.52 -18.53 28.27
N VAL A 363 -10.34 -18.02 28.63
CA VAL A 363 -10.14 -16.60 28.92
C VAL A 363 -8.96 -16.05 28.14
N LEU A 364 -9.13 -14.87 27.55
CA LEU A 364 -8.07 -14.12 26.89
C LEU A 364 -7.98 -12.70 27.47
N PRO A 365 -6.90 -12.35 28.18
CA PRO A 365 -6.69 -10.99 28.63
C PRO A 365 -6.35 -10.07 27.45
N LEU A 366 -7.10 -8.98 27.29
CA LEU A 366 -6.76 -7.86 26.39
C LEU A 366 -5.65 -6.99 27.02
N ALA A 367 -4.50 -7.61 27.24
CA ALA A 367 -3.26 -6.99 27.70
C ALA A 367 -2.21 -7.13 26.59
N LEU A 368 -1.75 -6.01 26.03
CA LEU A 368 -0.73 -6.06 24.98
C LEU A 368 0.59 -6.60 25.53
N ALA A 369 0.96 -6.13 26.73
CA ALA A 369 2.19 -6.52 27.41
C ALA A 369 1.90 -6.88 28.88
N ALA A 370 2.86 -7.54 29.52
CA ALA A 370 2.81 -7.99 30.91
C ALA A 370 2.44 -6.85 31.86
N ASN A 371 1.39 -7.08 32.65
CA ASN A 371 0.87 -6.17 33.66
C ASN A 371 0.51 -6.93 34.94
N ARG A 372 0.12 -6.20 35.98
CA ARG A 372 -0.18 -6.80 37.30
C ARG A 372 -1.17 -7.97 37.22
N LEU A 373 -2.17 -7.89 36.35
CA LEU A 373 -3.19 -8.95 36.20
C LEU A 373 -2.59 -10.20 35.57
N THR A 374 -1.88 -10.06 34.44
CA THR A 374 -1.28 -11.21 33.75
C THR A 374 -0.15 -11.83 34.57
N ASP A 375 0.54 -11.02 35.38
CA ASP A 375 1.60 -11.50 36.27
C ASP A 375 1.00 -12.27 37.47
N SER A 376 -0.09 -11.77 38.07
CA SER A 376 -0.70 -12.38 39.26
C SER A 376 -1.54 -13.62 38.97
N LEU A 377 -2.03 -13.77 37.73
CA LEU A 377 -2.90 -14.86 37.30
C LEU A 377 -2.35 -15.59 36.08
N ALA A 378 -1.02 -15.69 35.96
CA ALA A 378 -0.34 -16.24 34.79
C ALA A 378 -0.82 -17.65 34.43
N GLU A 379 -1.02 -18.53 35.42
CA GLU A 379 -1.50 -19.90 35.21
C GLU A 379 -2.92 -19.93 34.63
N ARG A 380 -3.75 -18.95 34.97
CA ARG A 380 -5.16 -18.89 34.55
C ARG A 380 -5.36 -18.15 33.24
N LEU A 381 -4.68 -17.04 33.05
CA LEU A 381 -4.88 -16.14 31.91
C LEU A 381 -3.93 -16.43 30.74
N GLY A 382 -2.88 -17.20 31.02
CA GLY A 382 -1.78 -17.41 30.09
C GLY A 382 -1.04 -16.10 29.77
N PRO A 383 -0.21 -16.14 28.72
CA PRO A 383 0.64 -15.01 28.38
C PRO A 383 -0.16 -13.82 27.81
N PRO A 384 0.32 -12.57 28.00
CA PRO A 384 -0.20 -11.38 27.32
C PRO A 384 -0.06 -11.51 25.79
N LEU A 385 -0.77 -10.66 25.05
CA LEU A 385 -0.89 -10.79 23.60
C LEU A 385 0.46 -10.74 22.89
N LEU A 386 1.40 -9.87 23.28
CA LEU A 386 2.70 -9.77 22.58
C LEU A 386 3.61 -11.00 22.78
N GLN A 387 3.35 -11.82 23.79
CA GLN A 387 4.09 -13.06 24.03
C GLN A 387 3.48 -14.25 23.27
N ARG A 388 2.31 -14.07 22.65
CA ARG A 388 1.67 -15.08 21.80
C ARG A 388 2.18 -14.91 20.35
N PRO A 389 2.71 -15.97 19.70
CA PRO A 389 3.36 -15.87 18.39
C PRO A 389 2.50 -15.17 17.33
N ARG A 390 1.21 -15.54 17.21
CA ARG A 390 0.26 -14.95 16.26
C ARG A 390 0.22 -13.42 16.31
N PHE A 391 0.17 -12.84 17.51
CA PHE A 391 0.06 -11.39 17.67
C PHE A 391 1.40 -10.69 17.54
N ARG A 392 2.47 -11.31 18.04
CA ARG A 392 3.83 -10.80 17.90
C ARG A 392 4.21 -10.67 16.43
N ASP A 393 4.02 -11.73 15.66
CA ASP A 393 4.40 -11.79 14.25
C ASP A 393 3.53 -10.85 13.42
N LEU A 394 2.22 -10.82 13.68
CA LEU A 394 1.31 -9.87 13.05
C LEU A 394 1.74 -8.42 13.32
N LEU A 395 2.05 -8.06 14.57
CA LEU A 395 2.43 -6.70 14.92
C LEU A 395 3.78 -6.33 14.29
N LEU A 396 4.78 -7.20 14.38
CA LEU A 396 6.09 -6.99 13.76
C LEU A 396 5.94 -6.78 12.26
N GLN A 397 5.23 -7.68 11.57
CA GLN A 397 5.04 -7.59 10.13
C GLN A 397 4.29 -6.32 9.71
N ALA A 398 3.21 -5.98 10.42
CA ALA A 398 2.42 -4.80 10.11
C ALA A 398 3.21 -3.50 10.32
N LEU A 399 4.03 -3.43 11.37
CA LEU A 399 4.89 -2.27 11.65
C LEU A 399 6.10 -2.21 10.70
N GLU A 400 6.66 -3.35 10.32
CA GLU A 400 7.77 -3.45 9.37
C GLU A 400 7.37 -2.93 7.98
N ASP A 401 6.13 -3.21 7.56
CA ASP A 401 5.56 -2.81 6.27
C ASP A 401 5.14 -1.33 6.19
N LEU A 402 5.19 -0.59 7.31
CA LEU A 402 4.93 0.85 7.30
C LEU A 402 5.98 1.59 6.46
N PRO A 403 5.59 2.71 5.81
CA PRO A 403 6.49 3.46 4.93
C PRO A 403 7.77 3.92 5.62
#